data_AF-A0A2E9IY82-F1
#
_entry.id   AF-A0A2E9IY82-F1
#
_cell.length_a   1.000
_cell.length_b   1.000
_cell.length_c   1.000
_cell.angle_alpha   90.00
_cell.angle_beta   90.00
_cell.angle_gamma   90.00
#
_symmetry.space_group_name_H-M   'P 1'
#
loop_
_entity.id
_entity.type
_entity.pdbx_description
1 polymer ?
#
loop_
_entity_poly.entity_id
_entity_poly.type
_entity_poly.pdbx_seq_one_letter_code
_entity_poly.pdbx_strand_id
1 'polypeptide(L)' 'MKPLSVQAGEVPRDLKELASRMSLSLLAWWEVHGRRDPLQKPWMFMPGRRWPQPDQWLSPYGVWIAEVMLHSGASHS' A
#
# COMPACT_ATOMS: atom_id res chain seq x y z
N MET A 1 30.52 -35.34 11.02
CA MET A 1 29.85 -34.18 10.40
C MET A 1 28.59 -33.87 11.21
N LYS A 2 28.49 -32.69 11.82
CA LYS A 2 27.28 -32.20 12.49
C LYS A 2 26.56 -31.27 11.50
N PRO A 3 25.26 -31.46 11.20
CA PRO A 3 24.56 -30.53 10.33
C PRO A 3 24.42 -29.18 11.05
N LEU A 4 24.86 -28.11 10.39
CA LEU A 4 24.56 -26.73 10.79
C LEU A 4 23.04 -26.54 10.68
N SER A 5 22.36 -26.47 11.82
CA SER A 5 20.98 -26.00 11.85
C SER A 5 20.98 -24.55 11.41
N VAL A 6 20.46 -24.29 10.21
CA VAL A 6 20.14 -22.95 9.75
C VAL A 6 19.01 -22.45 10.65
N GLN A 7 19.36 -21.63 11.64
CA GLN A 7 18.42 -20.80 12.38
C GLN A 7 17.80 -19.84 11.35
N ALA A 8 16.62 -20.18 10.82
CA ALA A 8 15.84 -19.25 10.03
C ALA A 8 15.64 -17.99 10.88
N GLY A 9 16.09 -16.84 10.38
CA GLY A 9 16.16 -15.59 11.14
C GLY A 9 14.82 -15.19 11.72
N GLU A 10 14.62 -15.41 13.02
CA GLU A 10 13.51 -14.82 13.76
C GLU A 10 13.72 -13.31 13.80
N VAL A 11 12.80 -12.58 13.16
CA VAL A 11 12.69 -11.14 13.37
C VAL A 11 12.45 -10.93 14.86
N PRO A 12 13.28 -10.13 15.56
CA PRO A 12 13.10 -9.88 16.99
C PRO A 12 11.67 -9.43 17.27
N ARG A 13 10.99 -10.06 18.25
CA ARG A 13 9.57 -9.77 18.59
C ARG A 13 9.31 -8.28 18.77
N ASP A 14 10.28 -7.55 19.31
CA ASP A 14 10.22 -6.10 19.53
C ASP A 14 10.13 -5.31 18.22
N LEU A 15 10.81 -5.76 17.15
CA LEU A 15 10.73 -5.13 15.84
C LEU A 15 9.38 -5.40 15.16
N LYS A 16 8.82 -6.60 15.32
CA LYS A 16 7.48 -6.93 14.81
C LYS A 16 6.39 -6.12 15.51
N GLU A 17 6.53 -5.94 16.82
CA GLU A 17 5.61 -5.12 17.62
C GLU A 17 5.70 -3.65 17.21
N LEU A 18 6.92 -3.11 17.06
CA LEU A 18 7.13 -1.75 16.57
C LEU A 18 6.52 -1.55 15.17
N ALA A 19 6.79 -2.46 14.24
CA ALA A 19 6.24 -2.39 12.89
C ALA A 19 4.70 -2.44 12.89
N SER A 20 4.10 -3.25 13.75
CA SER A 20 2.64 -3.33 13.89
C SER A 20 2.05 -2.01 14.40
N ARG A 21 2.65 -1.43 15.45
CA ARG A 21 2.24 -0.12 16.00
C ARG A 21 2.40 1.02 14.98
N MET A 22 3.49 1.02 14.22
CA MET A 22 3.72 2.00 13.15
C MET A 22 2.68 1.85 12.02
N SER A 23 2.38 0.62 11.62
CA SER A 23 1.37 0.34 10.59
C SER A 23 -0.01 0.82 11.01
N LEU A 24 -0.42 0.56 12.26
CA LEU A 24 -1.69 1.04 12.81
C LEU A 24 -1.74 2.57 12.87
N SER A 25 -0.64 3.21 13.29
CA SER A 25 -0.57 4.68 13.36
C SER A 25 -0.66 5.32 11.96
N LEU A 26 0.03 4.73 10.98
CA LEU A 26 -0.04 5.18 9.59
C LEU A 26 -1.45 4.97 9.01
N LEU A 27 -2.09 3.85 9.30
CA LEU A 27 -3.46 3.59 8.87
C LEU A 27 -4.44 4.59 9.47
N ALA A 28 -4.36 4.86 10.77
CA ALA A 28 -5.21 5.84 11.45
C ALA A 28 -5.04 7.26 10.85
N TRP A 29 -3.79 7.66 10.58
CA TRP A 29 -3.54 8.92 9.88
C TRP A 29 -4.10 8.92 8.45
N TRP A 30 -3.92 7.82 7.71
CA TRP A 30 -4.40 7.67 6.34
C TRP A 30 -5.94 7.68 6.26
N GLU A 31 -6.65 7.17 7.25
CA GLU A 31 -8.12 7.23 7.29
C GLU A 31 -8.63 8.67 7.36
N VAL A 32 -7.97 9.54 8.12
CA VAL A 32 -8.37 10.95 8.30
C VAL A 32 -7.84 11.84 7.17
N HIS A 33 -6.61 11.63 6.73
CA HIS A 33 -5.90 12.55 5.83
C HIS A 33 -5.56 11.95 4.46
N GLY A 34 -5.86 10.67 4.23
CA GLY A 34 -5.55 9.98 3.00
C GLY A 34 -6.30 10.56 1.80
N ARG A 35 -5.61 10.64 0.67
CA ARG A 35 -6.18 11.16 -0.58
C ARG A 35 -7.14 10.14 -1.20
N ARG A 36 -8.40 10.18 -0.76
CA ARG A 36 -9.53 9.41 -1.28
C ARG A 36 -10.48 10.32 -2.08
N ASP A 37 -9.94 11.00 -3.09
CA ASP A 37 -10.69 11.92 -3.94
C ASP A 37 -10.74 11.39 -5.39
N PRO A 38 -11.93 11.14 -5.97
CA PRO A 38 -12.07 10.64 -7.33
C PRO A 38 -11.58 11.63 -8.41
N LEU A 39 -11.44 12.92 -8.09
CA LEU A 39 -10.86 13.91 -9.00
C LEU A 39 -9.33 13.84 -9.01
N GLN A 40 -8.71 13.40 -7.92
CA GLN A 40 -7.25 13.28 -7.81
C GLN A 40 -6.75 11.89 -8.19
N LYS A 41 -7.52 10.83 -7.87
CA LYS A 41 -7.13 9.43 -8.08
C LYS A 41 -8.26 8.60 -8.69
N PRO A 42 -8.74 8.94 -9.91
CA PRO A 42 -9.87 8.25 -10.53
C PRO A 42 -9.66 6.73 -10.69
N TRP A 43 -8.42 6.27 -10.88
CA TRP A 43 -8.07 4.84 -11.01
C TRP A 43 -8.26 4.01 -9.73
N MET A 44 -8.44 4.65 -8.56
CA MET A 44 -8.73 3.98 -7.29
C MET A 44 -10.23 3.83 -7.01
N PHE A 45 -11.10 4.31 -7.91
CA PHE A 45 -12.55 4.25 -7.75
C PHE A 45 -13.17 3.28 -8.75
N MET A 46 -14.21 2.59 -8.30
CA MET A 46 -15.07 1.78 -9.16
C MET A 46 -16.03 2.67 -9.97
N PRO A 47 -16.71 2.10 -10.98
CA PRO A 47 -17.78 2.78 -11.68
C PRO A 47 -18.78 3.44 -10.71
N GLY A 48 -19.17 4.67 -11.02
CA GLY A 48 -20.01 5.48 -10.12
C GLY A 48 -19.24 6.22 -9.02
N ARG A 49 -17.92 6.36 -9.12
CA ARG A 49 -17.07 7.08 -8.14
C ARG A 49 -17.16 6.50 -6.73
N ARG A 50 -17.29 5.17 -6.62
CA ARG A 50 -17.36 4.45 -5.35
C ARG A 50 -15.98 3.94 -4.92
N TRP A 51 -15.64 4.13 -3.65
CA TRP A 51 -14.43 3.55 -3.07
C TRP A 51 -14.58 2.01 -2.91
N PRO A 52 -13.55 1.20 -3.24
CA PRO A 52 -13.59 -0.25 -3.08
C PRO A 52 -13.78 -0.69 -1.63
N GLN A 53 -14.56 -1.75 -1.44
CA GLN A 53 -14.52 -2.54 -0.20
C GLN A 53 -13.22 -3.38 -0.15
N PRO A 54 -12.78 -3.86 1.02
CA PRO A 54 -11.51 -4.59 1.17
C PRO A 54 -11.35 -5.82 0.26
N ASP A 55 -12.45 -6.46 -0.10
CA ASP A 55 -12.53 -7.65 -0.97
C ASP A 55 -12.66 -7.31 -2.47
N GLN A 56 -12.88 -6.03 -2.80
CA GLN A 56 -13.07 -5.58 -4.17
C GLN A 56 -11.75 -5.18 -4.82
N TRP A 57 -11.42 -5.89 -5.89
CA TRP A 57 -10.20 -5.66 -6.65
C TRP A 57 -10.33 -4.41 -7.54
N LEU A 58 -9.31 -3.57 -7.50
CA LEU A 58 -9.12 -2.52 -8.50
C LEU A 58 -8.70 -3.13 -9.84
N SER A 59 -8.99 -2.44 -10.94
CA SER A 59 -8.50 -2.85 -12.26
C SER A 59 -6.97 -2.80 -12.28
N PRO A 60 -6.26 -3.94 -12.47
CA PRO A 60 -4.80 -3.94 -12.51
C PRO A 60 -4.26 -3.06 -13.65
N TYR A 61 -4.95 -3.07 -14.79
CA TYR A 61 -4.61 -2.23 -15.94
C TYR A 61 -4.78 -0.73 -15.63
N GLY A 62 -5.88 -0.35 -14.97
CA GLY A 62 -6.12 1.04 -14.57
C GLY A 62 -5.07 1.56 -13.59
N VAL A 63 -4.66 0.73 -12.62
CA VAL A 63 -3.59 1.05 -11.67
C VAL A 63 -2.25 1.19 -12.39
N TRP A 64 -1.90 0.26 -13.28
CA TRP A 64 -0.64 0.31 -14.03
C TRP A 64 -0.49 1.59 -14.87
N ILE A 65 -1.54 1.95 -15.64
CA ILE A 65 -1.52 3.18 -16.45
C ILE A 65 -1.31 4.42 -15.56
N ALA A 66 -1.96 4.47 -14.39
CA ALA A 66 -1.82 5.59 -13.47
C ALA A 66 -0.38 5.70 -12.91
N GLU A 67 0.23 4.58 -12.52
CA GLU A 67 1.61 4.56 -12.02
C GLU A 67 2.61 5.03 -13.09
N VAL A 68 2.45 4.58 -14.34
CA VAL A 68 3.28 5.04 -15.46
C VAL A 68 3.13 6.54 -15.69
N MET A 69 1.89 7.05 -15.72
CA MET A 69 1.63 8.48 -15.91
C MET A 69 2.20 9.33 -14.76
N LEU A 70 2.08 8.87 -13.51
CA LEU A 70 2.64 9.56 -12.34
C LEU A 70 4.17 9.57 -12.35
N HIS A 71 4.80 8.48 -12.77
CA HIS A 71 6.26 8.42 -12.88
C HIS A 71 6.79 9.37 -13.96
N SER A 72 6.12 9.45 -15.11
CA SER A 72 6.54 10.32 -16.21
C SER A 72 6.25 11.81 -15.97
N GLY A 73 5.21 12.13 -15.20
CA GLY A 73 4.87 13.52 -14.83
C GLY A 73 5.79 14.15 -13.80
N ALA A 74 6.45 13.33 -12.96
CA ALA A 74 7.38 13.81 -11.93
C ALA A 74 8.76 14.23 -12.48
N SER A 75 9.10 13.86 -13.72
CA SER A 75 10.40 14.12 -14.34
C SER A 75 10.50 15.46 -15.08
N HIS A 76 9.48 16.32 -15.01
CA HIS A 76 9.45 17.63 -15.67
C HIS A 76 9.24 18.81 -14.70
N SER A 77 9.58 18.66 -13.41
CA SER A 77 9.56 19.75 -12.43
C SER A 77 10.90 19.96 -11.74
#